data_AF-A0A960QVF1-F1
#
_entry.id   AF-A0A960QVF1-F1
#
_cell.length_a   1.000
_cell.length_b   1.000
_cell.length_c   1.000
_cell.angle_alpha   90.00
_cell.angle_beta   90.00
_cell.angle_gamma   90.00
#
_symmetry.space_group_name_H-M   'P 1'
#
loop_
_entity.id
_entity.type
_entity.pdbx_description
1 polymer ?
#
loop_
_entity_poly.entity_id
_entity_poly.type
_entity_poly.pdbx_seq_one_letter_code
_entity_poly.pdbx_strand_id
1 'polypeptide(L)'
;MSRGHFGVVSFLFSLGAVTICGQQAPEATPQSEASPQAAAIDENTIPPLAIQHCSGCHEPPRPGAVTRGFWPGNFDRMIQWMGEKNLPTPPGDMAWLREYYLANSPEAFTPVPDDFEDSTLAFEKITVGALATGE
;
A
#
# COMPACT_ATOMS: atom_id res chain seq x y z
N MET A 1 -36.73 5.10 -61.25
CA MET A 1 -36.73 5.01 -59.78
C MET A 1 -36.40 6.40 -59.23
N SER A 2 -37.20 6.84 -58.26
CA SER A 2 -37.39 8.23 -57.82
C SER A 2 -36.18 8.90 -57.16
N ARG A 3 -36.08 10.20 -57.43
CA ARG A 3 -35.41 11.22 -56.60
C ARG A 3 -36.13 11.39 -55.25
N GLY A 4 -35.38 11.53 -54.17
CA GLY A 4 -35.85 12.04 -52.87
C GLY A 4 -34.64 12.52 -52.07
N HIS A 5 -34.36 13.82 -52.03
CA HIS A 5 -34.94 14.90 -51.21
C HIS A 5 -34.00 15.25 -50.04
N PHE A 6 -33.60 16.52 -50.08
CA PHE A 6 -32.82 17.26 -49.10
C PHE A 6 -33.48 17.25 -47.72
N GLY A 7 -32.63 17.31 -46.67
CA GLY A 7 -33.04 17.60 -45.31
C GLY A 7 -31.89 18.24 -44.54
N VAL A 8 -31.57 19.49 -44.88
CA VAL A 8 -30.75 20.37 -44.05
C VAL A 8 -31.61 20.80 -42.88
N VAL A 9 -31.24 20.45 -41.65
CA VAL A 9 -31.85 21.01 -40.45
C VAL A 9 -30.80 21.84 -39.73
N SER A 10 -30.85 23.14 -40.02
CA SER A 10 -30.18 24.19 -39.25
C SER A 10 -30.80 24.25 -37.86
N PHE A 11 -30.01 23.93 -36.83
CA PHE A 11 -30.32 24.35 -35.47
C PHE A 11 -29.51 25.61 -35.15
N LEU A 12 -30.14 26.75 -35.41
CA LEU A 12 -29.85 28.00 -34.72
C LEU A 12 -30.33 27.84 -33.28
N PHE A 13 -29.41 27.65 -32.34
CA PHE A 13 -29.71 27.86 -30.93
C PHE A 13 -29.00 29.10 -30.43
N SER A 14 -29.86 30.05 -30.06
CA SER A 14 -29.63 31.37 -29.52
C SER A 14 -28.52 31.46 -28.47
N LEU A 15 -27.68 32.47 -28.67
CA LEU A 15 -26.88 33.12 -27.63
C LEU A 15 -27.80 33.71 -26.56
N GLY A 16 -28.05 32.94 -25.50
CA GLY A 16 -28.60 33.45 -24.24
C GLY A 16 -27.45 33.97 -23.38
N ALA A 17 -27.24 35.29 -23.38
CA ALA A 17 -26.37 35.95 -22.43
C ALA A 17 -27.03 35.91 -21.04
N VAL A 18 -26.60 34.99 -20.19
CA VAL A 18 -26.93 35.00 -18.76
C VAL A 18 -25.79 35.72 -18.04
N THR A 19 -26.03 36.98 -17.70
CA THR A 19 -25.24 37.72 -16.71
C THR A 19 -25.55 37.16 -15.33
N ILE A 20 -24.74 36.20 -14.85
CA ILE A 20 -24.71 35.81 -13.43
C ILE A 20 -23.77 36.79 -12.73
N CYS A 21 -24.36 37.62 -11.87
CA CYS A 21 -23.65 38.47 -10.92
C CYS A 21 -22.67 37.63 -10.08
N GLY A 22 -21.51 38.22 -9.83
CA GLY A 22 -20.41 37.60 -9.11
C GLY A 22 -20.79 37.12 -7.72
N GLN A 23 -20.63 35.83 -7.51
CA GLN A 23 -20.14 35.26 -6.27
C GLN A 23 -18.94 34.41 -6.67
N GLN A 24 -17.75 35.01 -6.63
CA GLN A 24 -16.52 34.23 -6.53
C GLN A 24 -16.64 33.45 -5.22
N ALA A 25 -16.98 32.18 -5.32
CA ALA A 25 -16.65 31.23 -4.27
C ALA A 25 -15.13 31.36 -4.02
N PRO A 26 -14.66 31.36 -2.77
CA PRO A 26 -13.24 31.30 -2.51
C PRO A 26 -12.70 30.07 -3.24
N GLU A 27 -11.76 30.28 -4.16
CA GLU A 27 -10.94 29.22 -4.70
C GLU A 27 -10.40 28.45 -3.49
N ALA A 28 -10.94 27.26 -3.28
CA ALA A 28 -10.35 26.31 -2.36
C ALA A 28 -8.97 26.03 -2.94
N THR A 29 -7.97 26.72 -2.40
CA THR A 29 -6.58 26.35 -2.54
C THR A 29 -6.54 24.84 -2.39
N PRO A 30 -6.06 24.04 -3.36
CA PRO A 30 -5.75 22.66 -3.07
C PRO A 30 -4.81 22.74 -1.89
N GLN A 31 -5.28 22.30 -0.72
CA GLN A 31 -4.40 22.06 0.40
C GLN A 31 -3.42 21.06 -0.18
N SER A 32 -2.24 21.56 -0.51
CA SER A 32 -1.04 20.77 -0.64
C SER A 32 -0.94 20.08 0.70
N GLU A 33 -1.59 18.93 0.82
CA GLU A 33 -1.47 18.03 1.95
C GLU A 33 0.03 17.89 2.13
N ALA A 34 0.51 18.46 3.23
CA ALA A 34 1.90 18.44 3.57
C ALA A 34 2.31 16.98 3.50
N SER A 35 3.15 16.67 2.51
CA SER A 35 3.82 15.38 2.40
C SER A 35 4.28 15.02 3.80
N PRO A 36 3.81 13.89 4.39
CA PRO A 36 4.11 13.56 5.78
C PRO A 36 5.61 13.65 5.96
N GLN A 37 6.05 14.63 6.74
CA GLN A 37 7.46 14.85 7.00
C GLN A 37 8.06 13.53 7.42
N ALA A 38 9.14 13.13 6.74
CA ALA A 38 9.88 11.90 6.95
C ALA A 38 10.04 11.63 8.45
N ALA A 39 9.14 10.80 9.00
CA ALA A 39 9.23 10.37 10.38
C ALA A 39 10.55 9.60 10.51
N ALA A 40 11.22 9.77 11.66
CA ALA A 40 12.42 9.02 11.98
C ALA A 40 12.18 7.53 11.68
N ILE A 41 13.17 6.89 11.05
CA ILE A 41 13.08 5.48 10.71
C ILE A 41 12.86 4.67 11.99
N ASP A 42 11.70 4.04 12.11
CA ASP A 42 11.38 3.14 13.22
C ASP A 42 10.72 1.88 12.66
N GLU A 43 11.52 0.82 12.60
CA GLU A 43 11.09 -0.49 12.12
C GLU A 43 10.01 -1.13 13.00
N ASN A 44 9.77 -0.60 14.20
CA ASN A 44 8.79 -1.10 15.15
C ASN A 44 7.46 -0.34 15.15
N THR A 45 7.40 0.81 14.50
CA THR A 45 6.18 1.64 14.46
C THR A 45 5.29 1.23 13.28
N ILE A 46 4.03 0.93 13.60
CA ILE A 46 2.98 0.71 12.59
C ILE A 46 2.34 2.07 12.30
N PRO A 47 2.33 2.55 11.04
CA PRO A 47 1.73 3.83 10.73
C PRO A 47 0.19 3.73 10.87
N PRO A 48 -0.51 4.80 11.31
CA PRO A 48 -1.96 4.78 11.45
C PRO A 48 -2.71 4.34 10.17
N LEU A 49 -2.17 4.66 9.00
CA LEU A 49 -2.74 4.25 7.72
C LEU A 49 -2.70 2.73 7.50
N ALA A 50 -1.69 2.03 8.02
CA ALA A 50 -1.63 0.57 7.99
C ALA A 50 -2.68 -0.04 8.94
N ILE A 51 -2.90 0.58 10.10
CA ILE A 51 -3.98 0.16 11.02
C ILE A 51 -5.32 0.28 10.31
N GLN A 52 -5.57 1.37 9.59
CA GLN A 52 -6.82 1.59 8.87
C GLN A 52 -7.09 0.54 7.78
N HIS A 53 -6.07 0.18 6.98
CA HIS A 53 -6.27 -0.68 5.79
C HIS A 53 -5.91 -2.15 6.01
N CYS A 54 -4.93 -2.45 6.86
CA CYS A 54 -4.37 -3.79 7.00
C CYS A 54 -4.91 -4.56 8.21
N SER A 55 -5.59 -3.91 9.17
CA SER A 55 -6.08 -4.58 10.39
C SER A 55 -7.37 -5.39 10.22
N GLY A 56 -8.00 -5.33 9.04
CA GLY A 56 -9.31 -5.95 8.79
C GLY A 56 -9.30 -7.49 8.79
N CYS A 57 -8.15 -8.13 8.67
CA CYS A 57 -8.02 -9.59 8.62
C CYS A 57 -7.07 -10.17 9.69
N HIS A 58 -6.05 -9.42 10.08
CA HIS A 58 -5.06 -9.78 11.08
C HIS A 58 -4.38 -8.50 11.60
N GLU A 59 -3.56 -8.61 12.63
CA GLU A 59 -2.73 -7.48 13.09
C GLU A 59 -1.79 -7.02 11.95
N PRO A 60 -1.70 -5.72 11.62
CA PRO A 60 -0.76 -5.24 10.63
C PRO A 60 0.68 -5.59 11.02
N PRO A 61 1.50 -6.10 10.09
CA PRO A 61 2.89 -6.36 10.39
C PRO A 61 3.64 -5.04 10.61
N ARG A 62 4.64 -5.05 11.50
CA ARG A 62 5.60 -3.94 11.64
C ARG A 62 6.55 -3.89 10.43
N PRO A 63 7.10 -2.73 10.05
CA PRO A 63 8.08 -2.65 8.96
C PRO A 63 9.27 -3.60 9.12
N GLY A 64 9.79 -3.75 10.34
CA GLY A 64 10.90 -4.64 10.68
C GLY A 64 10.58 -6.14 10.64
N ALA A 65 9.34 -6.54 10.34
CA ALA A 65 8.95 -7.96 10.35
C ALA A 65 9.55 -8.77 9.18
N VAL A 66 9.88 -8.12 8.06
CA VAL A 66 10.62 -8.71 6.93
C VAL A 66 11.67 -7.74 6.42
N THR A 67 12.63 -8.23 5.64
CA THR A 67 13.64 -7.36 5.04
C THR A 67 13.05 -6.50 3.93
N ARG A 68 13.70 -5.36 3.65
CA ARG A 68 13.31 -4.40 2.60
C ARG A 68 13.02 -5.06 1.26
N GLY A 69 13.86 -6.00 0.85
CA GLY A 69 13.70 -6.72 -0.42
C GLY A 69 12.44 -7.59 -0.52
N PHE A 70 11.83 -7.99 0.60
CA PHE A 70 10.63 -8.83 0.61
C PHE A 70 9.32 -8.03 0.55
N TRP A 71 9.32 -6.77 1.00
CA TRP A 71 8.10 -5.95 1.06
C TRP A 71 7.40 -5.75 -0.28
N PRO A 72 8.08 -5.54 -1.43
CA PRO A 72 7.39 -5.35 -2.71
C PRO A 72 6.44 -6.51 -3.04
N GLY A 73 6.95 -7.75 -2.98
CA GLY A 73 6.13 -8.93 -3.27
C GLY A 73 5.00 -9.16 -2.24
N ASN A 74 5.24 -8.84 -0.97
CA ASN A 74 4.20 -8.91 0.06
C ASN A 74 3.07 -7.91 -0.21
N PHE A 75 3.39 -6.68 -0.59
CA PHE A 75 2.38 -5.67 -0.95
C PHE A 75 1.57 -6.09 -2.17
N ASP A 76 2.21 -6.62 -3.22
CA ASP A 76 1.49 -7.08 -4.43
C ASP A 76 0.48 -8.17 -4.09
N ARG A 77 0.89 -9.17 -3.29
CA ARG A 77 0.03 -10.26 -2.87
C ARG A 77 -1.08 -9.81 -1.93
N MET A 78 -0.79 -8.89 -1.02
CA MET A 78 -1.79 -8.32 -0.11
C MET A 78 -2.85 -7.53 -0.88
N ILE A 79 -2.46 -6.65 -1.80
CA ILE A 79 -3.39 -5.86 -2.62
C ILE A 79 -4.27 -6.79 -3.46
N GLN A 80 -3.70 -7.84 -4.05
CA GLN A 80 -4.47 -8.85 -4.77
C GLN A 80 -5.52 -9.50 -3.86
N TRP A 81 -5.13 -9.99 -2.68
CA TRP A 81 -6.05 -10.62 -1.74
C TRP A 81 -7.12 -9.67 -1.21
N MET A 82 -6.77 -8.42 -0.92
CA MET A 82 -7.74 -7.40 -0.53
C MET A 82 -8.76 -7.15 -1.66
N GLY A 83 -8.30 -7.12 -2.91
CA GLY A 83 -9.17 -7.04 -4.09
C GLY A 83 -10.13 -8.23 -4.20
N GLU A 84 -9.63 -9.46 -4.02
CA GLU A 84 -10.46 -10.68 -4.03
C GLU A 84 -11.51 -10.70 -2.90
N LYS A 85 -11.24 -10.03 -1.78
CA LYS A 85 -12.16 -9.87 -0.65
C LYS A 85 -13.02 -8.61 -0.71
N ASN A 86 -12.92 -7.86 -1.80
CA ASN A 86 -13.64 -6.60 -2.01
C ASN A 86 -13.40 -5.59 -0.87
N LEU A 87 -12.17 -5.57 -0.33
CA LEU A 87 -11.74 -4.61 0.67
C LEU A 87 -11.25 -3.32 -0.03
N PRO A 88 -11.55 -2.14 0.53
CA PRO A 88 -11.10 -0.88 -0.05
C PRO A 88 -9.57 -0.80 -0.04
N THR A 89 -8.99 -0.49 -1.20
CA THR A 89 -7.54 -0.31 -1.38
C THR A 89 -7.28 0.95 -2.21
N PRO A 90 -7.39 2.15 -1.61
CA PRO A 90 -7.10 3.39 -2.32
C PRO A 90 -5.66 3.37 -2.86
N PRO A 91 -5.42 3.51 -4.19
CA PRO A 91 -4.09 3.33 -4.75
C PRO A 91 -3.02 4.26 -4.16
N GLY A 92 -3.40 5.50 -3.80
CA GLY A 92 -2.49 6.46 -3.16
C GLY A 92 -2.02 5.99 -1.78
N ASP A 93 -2.95 5.51 -0.94
CA ASP A 93 -2.65 5.01 0.40
C ASP A 93 -1.75 3.77 0.33
N MET A 94 -2.03 2.86 -0.61
CA MET A 94 -1.23 1.65 -0.79
C MET A 94 0.19 1.96 -1.29
N ALA A 95 0.34 2.94 -2.19
CA ALA A 95 1.64 3.40 -2.64
C ALA A 95 2.45 4.04 -1.50
N TRP A 96 1.82 4.91 -0.72
CA TRP A 96 2.44 5.53 0.45
C TRP A 96 2.86 4.47 1.48
N LEU A 97 2.00 3.50 1.78
CA LEU A 97 2.31 2.41 2.70
C LEU A 97 3.50 1.58 2.21
N ARG A 98 3.54 1.25 0.92
CA ARG A 98 4.68 0.54 0.34
C ARG A 98 5.99 1.31 0.55
N GLU A 99 6.01 2.60 0.26
CA GLU A 99 7.18 3.45 0.44
C GLU A 99 7.59 3.57 1.91
N TYR A 100 6.62 3.76 2.81
CA TYR A 100 6.86 3.81 4.24
C TYR A 100 7.53 2.52 4.73
N TYR A 101 6.98 1.36 4.38
CA TYR A 101 7.54 0.08 4.79
C TYR A 101 8.94 -0.13 4.20
N LEU A 102 9.16 0.18 2.91
CA LEU A 102 10.49 0.08 2.30
C LEU A 102 11.52 0.96 3.01
N ALA A 103 11.17 2.20 3.34
CA ALA A 103 12.05 3.12 4.06
C ALA A 103 12.36 2.65 5.48
N ASN A 104 11.41 1.98 6.15
CA ASN A 104 11.50 1.60 7.56
C ASN A 104 11.92 0.15 7.80
N SER A 105 12.25 -0.61 6.74
CA SER A 105 12.62 -2.02 6.87
C SER A 105 14.13 -2.23 6.87
N PRO A 106 14.62 -3.23 7.62
CA PRO A 106 16.03 -3.58 7.61
C PRO A 106 16.43 -4.21 6.27
N GLU A 107 17.67 -3.99 5.84
CA GLU A 107 18.22 -4.67 4.65
C GLU A 107 18.48 -6.15 4.92
N ALA A 108 18.90 -6.47 6.14
CA ALA A 108 19.17 -7.82 6.62
C ALA A 108 18.84 -7.91 8.10
N PHE A 109 18.47 -9.10 8.55
CA PHE A 109 18.31 -9.38 9.97
C PHE A 109 19.66 -9.59 10.65
N THR A 110 19.77 -9.16 11.90
CA THR A 110 20.87 -9.57 12.77
C THR A 110 20.78 -11.08 12.97
N PRO A 111 21.87 -11.85 12.73
CA PRO A 111 21.88 -13.26 13.04
C PRO A 111 21.52 -13.47 14.51
N VAL A 112 20.62 -14.42 14.78
CA VAL A 112 20.35 -14.86 16.15
C VAL A 112 21.64 -15.50 16.68
N PRO A 113 22.19 -15.03 17.82
CA PRO A 113 23.36 -15.67 18.42
C PRO A 113 23.10 -17.15 18.67
N ASP A 114 24.10 -17.99 18.39
CA ASP A 114 24.07 -19.43 18.68
C ASP A 114 24.60 -19.69 20.10
N ASP A 115 24.04 -18.97 21.08
CA ASP A 115 24.43 -19.00 22.49
C ASP A 115 23.41 -19.74 23.37
N PHE A 116 22.70 -20.71 22.78
CA PHE A 116 21.68 -21.54 23.46
C PHE A 116 22.21 -22.29 24.70
N GLU A 117 23.52 -22.39 24.89
CA GLU A 117 24.17 -22.93 26.10
C GLU A 117 23.79 -22.13 27.37
N ASP A 118 23.49 -20.83 27.25
CA ASP A 118 23.14 -19.95 28.38
C ASP A 118 21.62 -19.81 28.62
N SER A 119 20.80 -20.50 27.81
CA SER A 119 19.35 -20.47 27.97
C SER A 119 18.89 -21.35 29.15
N THR A 120 18.00 -20.82 29.99
CA THR A 120 17.30 -21.61 31.02
C THR A 120 16.22 -22.54 30.44
N LEU A 121 15.92 -22.41 29.14
CA LEU A 121 15.01 -23.30 28.42
C LEU A 121 15.76 -24.56 27.97
N ALA A 122 15.20 -25.72 28.29
CA ALA A 122 15.74 -27.00 27.83
C ALA A 122 15.48 -27.18 26.33
N PHE A 123 16.53 -27.06 25.52
CA PHE A 123 16.49 -27.37 24.10
C PHE A 123 17.02 -28.79 23.85
N GLU A 124 16.27 -29.59 23.09
CA GLU A 124 16.75 -30.88 22.59
C GLU A 124 17.63 -30.66 21.37
N LYS A 125 18.93 -30.98 21.49
CA LYS A 125 19.85 -30.95 20.34
C LYS A 125 19.63 -32.20 19.50
N ILE A 126 19.07 -32.03 18.31
CA ILE A 126 19.01 -33.08 17.28
C ILE A 126 20.13 -32.89 16.28
N THR A 127 20.96 -33.92 16.09
CA THR A 127 21.99 -33.92 15.05
C THR A 127 21.35 -34.09 13.68
N VAL A 128 21.41 -33.06 12.83
CA VAL A 128 20.95 -33.13 11.45
C VAL A 128 22.15 -33.53 10.57
N GLY A 129 22.07 -34.68 9.90
CA GLY A 129 23.10 -35.11 8.95
C GLY A 129 24.08 -36.19 9.43
N ALA A 130 23.69 -37.05 10.37
CA ALA A 130 24.36 -38.35 10.46
C ALA A 130 24.07 -39.12 9.16
N LEU A 131 25.00 -39.05 8.21
CA LEU A 131 25.02 -39.95 7.07
C LEU A 131 24.92 -41.36 7.63
N ALA A 132 23.88 -42.08 7.23
CA ALA A 132 23.79 -43.51 7.47
C ALA A 132 25.03 -44.14 6.85
N THR A 133 26.04 -44.43 7.67
CA THR A 133 27.10 -45.36 7.31
C THR A 133 26.44 -46.71 7.25
N GLY A 134 26.13 -47.15 6.03
CA GLY A 134 25.57 -48.48 5.78
C GLY A 134 26.53 -49.55 6.30
N GLU A 135 25.95 -50.49 7.04
CA GLU A 135 26.42 -51.88 7.13
C GLU A 135 25.40 -52.77 6.42
#